data_AF-A0A4D4MFH6-F1
#
_entry.id   AF-A0A4D4MFH6-F1
#
_cell.length_a   1.000
_cell.length_b   1.000
_cell.length_c   1.000
_cell.angle_alpha   90.00
_cell.angle_beta   90.00
_cell.angle_gamma   90.00
#
_symmetry.space_group_name_H-M   'P 1'
#
loop_
_entity.id
_entity.type
_entity.pdbx_description
1 polymer ?
#
loop_
_entity_poly.entity_id
_entity_poly.type
_entity_poly.pdbx_seq_one_letter_code
_entity_poly.pdbx_strand_id
1 'polypeptide(L)'
;MDIVERLVPDELWELFARVVPPAPTRPQGGGRRRYGDREVLAAIVFVATSGCTWKQLPPSFGPSGPTAHRRFSEWSRARVWAKLHRLVLDELGARGDLDWSRCAIDSVNMRALKGGT
;
A
#
# COMPACT_ATOMS: atom_id res chain seq x y z
N MET A 1 -15.09 -2.10 -13.52
CA MET A 1 -14.58 -1.75 -12.18
C MET A 1 -13.09 -1.98 -12.16
N ASP A 2 -12.32 -0.96 -11.84
CA ASP A 2 -10.87 -1.07 -11.72
C ASP A 2 -10.53 -1.91 -10.47
N ILE A 3 -9.69 -2.94 -10.64
CA ILE A 3 -9.24 -3.78 -9.51
C ILE A 3 -8.50 -2.94 -8.46
N VAL A 4 -7.88 -1.83 -8.87
CA VAL A 4 -7.20 -0.88 -8.00
C VAL A 4 -8.20 -0.17 -7.09
N GLU A 5 -9.32 0.31 -7.62
CA GLU A 5 -10.36 1.00 -6.82
C GLU A 5 -11.03 0.06 -5.82
N ARG A 6 -11.26 -1.20 -6.22
CA ARG A 6 -11.83 -2.19 -5.30
C ARG A 6 -10.88 -2.54 -4.16
N LEU A 7 -9.57 -2.60 -4.44
CA LEU A 7 -8.56 -2.93 -3.43
C LEU A 7 -8.13 -1.72 -2.59
N VAL A 8 -8.27 -0.53 -3.14
CA VAL A 8 -7.99 0.74 -2.48
C VAL A 8 -9.16 1.68 -2.76
N PRO A 9 -10.26 1.56 -2.00
CA PRO A 9 -11.35 2.52 -2.03
C PRO A 9 -10.86 3.94 -1.73
N ASP A 10 -11.63 4.95 -2.13
CA ASP A 10 -11.23 6.35 -1.97
C ASP A 10 -10.97 6.71 -0.51
N GLU A 11 -11.75 6.18 0.43
CA GLU A 11 -11.58 6.43 1.87
C GLU A 11 -10.24 5.89 2.37
N LEU A 12 -9.87 4.68 1.96
CA LEU A 12 -8.57 4.09 2.30
C LEU A 12 -7.43 4.88 1.64
N TRP A 13 -7.62 5.29 0.40
CA TRP A 13 -6.66 6.11 -0.33
C TRP A 13 -6.42 7.45 0.36
N GLU A 14 -7.47 8.13 0.82
CA GLU A 14 -7.39 9.39 1.54
C GLU A 14 -6.62 9.25 2.85
N LEU A 15 -6.87 8.18 3.63
CA LEU A 15 -6.11 7.91 4.85
C LEU A 15 -4.64 7.61 4.54
N PHE A 16 -4.38 6.83 3.49
CA PHE A 16 -3.02 6.52 3.05
C PHE A 16 -2.25 7.76 2.60
N ALA A 17 -2.89 8.63 1.83
CA ALA A 17 -2.29 9.87 1.31
C ALA A 17 -1.82 10.81 2.45
N ARG A 18 -2.43 10.74 3.64
CA ARG A 18 -2.01 11.51 4.83
C ARG A 18 -0.71 11.01 5.46
N VAL A 19 -0.34 9.74 5.26
CA VAL A 19 0.80 9.11 5.96
C VAL A 19 1.94 8.72 5.03
N VAL A 20 1.69 8.63 3.73
CA VAL A 20 2.72 8.31 2.75
C VAL A 20 3.69 9.49 2.62
N PRO A 21 5.02 9.27 2.71
CA PRO A 21 5.97 10.33 2.48
C PRO A 21 5.91 10.78 1.02
N PRO A 22 6.13 12.08 0.74
CA PRO A 22 6.18 12.57 -0.62
C PRO A 22 7.27 11.82 -1.41
N ALA A 23 7.01 11.57 -2.69
CA ALA A 23 7.99 10.94 -3.55
C ALA A 23 9.27 11.80 -3.57
N PRO A 24 10.46 11.21 -3.38
CA PRO A 24 11.70 11.97 -3.40
C PRO A 24 11.87 12.64 -4.76
N THR A 25 12.07 13.96 -4.73
CA THR A 25 12.39 14.76 -5.91
C THR A 25 13.72 14.28 -6.47
N ARG A 26 13.73 13.82 -7.72
CA ARG A 26 14.98 13.52 -8.42
C ARG A 26 15.54 14.82 -9.00
N PRO A 27 16.74 15.27 -8.58
CA PRO A 27 17.33 16.51 -9.08
C PRO A 27 17.60 16.46 -10.59
N GLN A 28 17.81 15.25 -11.14
CA GLN A 28 18.32 15.05 -12.50
C GLN A 28 17.23 15.03 -13.59
N GLY A 29 15.97 15.33 -13.28
CA GLY A 29 14.93 15.54 -14.30
C GLY A 29 14.71 14.39 -15.30
N GLY A 30 15.16 13.17 -14.99
CA GLY A 30 15.20 12.05 -15.94
C GLY A 30 14.88 10.70 -15.30
N GLY A 31 14.05 9.91 -15.99
CA GLY A 31 13.67 8.54 -15.62
C GLY A 31 12.20 8.22 -15.93
N ARG A 32 11.85 6.92 -16.00
CA ARG A 32 10.46 6.46 -16.14
C ARG A 32 9.61 7.07 -15.03
N ARG A 33 8.46 7.68 -15.39
CA ARG A 33 7.47 8.20 -14.43
C ARG A 33 7.21 7.14 -13.37
N ARG A 34 7.32 7.51 -12.09
CA ARG A 34 6.97 6.60 -10.99
C ARG A 34 5.50 6.20 -11.16
N TYR A 35 5.19 4.93 -10.96
CA TYR A 35 3.80 4.50 -10.76
C TYR A 35 3.19 5.30 -9.61
N GLY A 36 1.91 5.63 -9.75
CA GLY A 36 1.13 6.29 -8.73
C GLY A 36 1.10 5.47 -7.45
N ASP A 37 1.09 6.17 -6.33
CA ASP A 37 1.16 5.53 -5.03
C ASP A 37 -0.10 4.67 -4.76
N ARG A 38 -1.25 5.00 -5.37
CA ARG A 38 -2.49 4.20 -5.28
C ARG A 38 -2.37 2.85 -5.96
N GLU A 39 -1.78 2.79 -7.16
CA GLU A 39 -1.58 1.56 -7.93
C GLU A 39 -0.58 0.64 -7.20
N VAL A 40 0.48 1.23 -6.65
CA VAL A 40 1.47 0.53 -5.81
C VAL A 40 0.82 0.00 -4.54
N LEU A 41 -0.02 0.79 -3.88
CA LEU A 41 -0.75 0.36 -2.69
C LEU A 41 -1.68 -0.82 -3.02
N ALA A 42 -2.44 -0.75 -4.11
CA ALA A 42 -3.32 -1.83 -4.54
C ALA A 42 -2.54 -3.12 -4.82
N ALA A 43 -1.40 -3.02 -5.49
CA ALA A 43 -0.51 -4.16 -5.73
C ALA A 43 0.00 -4.80 -4.41
N ILE A 44 0.40 -3.98 -3.44
CA ILE A 44 0.86 -4.45 -2.13
C ILE A 44 -0.27 -5.13 -1.35
N VAL A 45 -1.45 -4.51 -1.33
CA VAL A 45 -2.66 -5.07 -0.69
C VAL A 45 -3.03 -6.40 -1.33
N PHE A 46 -2.98 -6.50 -2.67
CA PHE A 46 -3.24 -7.75 -3.36
C PHE A 46 -2.26 -8.85 -2.95
N VAL A 47 -0.96 -8.57 -2.95
CA VAL A 47 0.07 -9.54 -2.53
C VAL A 47 -0.09 -9.95 -1.06
N ALA A 48 -0.46 -9.01 -0.20
CA ALA A 48 -0.67 -9.28 1.22
C ALA A 48 -1.90 -10.16 1.48
N THR A 49 -3.01 -9.88 0.81
CA THR A 49 -4.30 -10.59 0.99
C THR A 49 -4.35 -11.93 0.27
N SER A 50 -3.79 -12.02 -0.95
CA SER A 50 -3.77 -13.28 -1.72
C SER A 50 -2.69 -14.26 -1.26
N GLY A 51 -1.73 -13.81 -0.46
CA GLY A 51 -0.62 -14.66 -0.03
C GLY A 51 0.48 -14.84 -1.08
N CYS A 52 0.29 -14.38 -2.32
CA CYS A 52 1.19 -14.67 -3.43
C CYS A 52 2.59 -14.03 -3.27
N THR A 53 3.53 -14.46 -4.12
CA THR A 53 4.85 -13.83 -4.18
C THR A 53 4.81 -12.55 -5.02
N TRP A 54 5.74 -11.63 -4.79
CA TRP A 54 5.88 -10.42 -5.60
C TRP A 54 6.03 -10.71 -7.10
N LYS A 55 6.66 -11.84 -7.47
CA LYS A 55 6.82 -12.27 -8.87
C LYS A 55 5.51 -12.67 -9.55
N GLN A 56 4.51 -13.05 -8.77
CA GLN A 56 3.18 -13.44 -9.25
C GLN A 56 2.19 -12.26 -9.30
N LEU A 57 2.65 -11.04 -9.02
CA LEU A 57 1.81 -9.86 -9.12
C LEU A 57 1.32 -9.68 -10.58
N PRO A 58 0.01 -9.62 -10.82
CA PRO A 58 -0.53 -9.40 -12.15
C PRO A 58 -0.06 -8.06 -12.76
N PRO A 59 0.24 -8.00 -14.06
CA PRO A 59 0.65 -6.76 -14.72
C PRO A 59 -0.47 -5.72 -14.80
N SER A 60 -1.73 -6.13 -14.60
CA SER A 60 -2.92 -5.26 -14.64
C SER A 60 -2.91 -4.15 -13.58
N PHE A 61 -2.11 -4.28 -12.51
CA PHE A 61 -1.96 -3.24 -11.49
C PHE A 61 -1.14 -2.05 -11.97
N GLY A 62 -0.29 -2.22 -12.99
CA GLY A 62 0.70 -1.23 -13.41
C GLY A 62 2.12 -1.55 -12.91
N PRO A 63 2.43 -1.51 -11.60
CA PRO A 63 3.80 -1.72 -11.13
C PRO A 63 4.20 -3.19 -11.23
N SER A 64 5.48 -3.40 -11.55
CA SER A 64 6.07 -4.74 -11.47
C SER A 64 6.26 -5.18 -10.02
N GLY A 65 6.29 -6.48 -9.78
CA GLY A 65 6.58 -7.08 -8.47
C GLY A 65 7.79 -6.47 -7.73
N PRO A 66 8.97 -6.35 -8.38
CA PRO A 66 10.13 -5.68 -7.78
C PRO A 66 9.88 -4.21 -7.43
N THR A 67 9.07 -3.50 -8.21
CA THR A 67 8.71 -2.10 -7.94
C THR A 67 7.81 -1.99 -6.72
N ALA A 68 6.80 -2.84 -6.61
CA ALA A 68 5.92 -2.91 -5.46
C ALA A 68 6.70 -3.29 -4.18
N HIS A 69 7.59 -4.29 -4.25
CA HIS A 69 8.41 -4.70 -3.11
C HIS A 69 9.37 -3.60 -2.62
N ARG A 70 10.00 -2.86 -3.55
CA ARG A 70 10.86 -1.73 -3.20
C ARG A 70 10.06 -0.65 -2.47
N ARG A 71 8.88 -0.29 -2.98
CA ARG A 71 7.99 0.70 -2.35
C ARG A 71 7.47 0.22 -1.00
N PHE A 72 7.10 -1.04 -0.89
CA PHE A 72 6.75 -1.65 0.39
C PHE A 72 7.87 -1.49 1.41
N SER A 73 9.12 -1.76 1.01
CA SER A 73 10.29 -1.60 1.89
C SER A 73 10.57 -0.15 2.26
N GLU A 74 10.44 0.80 1.33
CA GLU A 74 10.56 2.24 1.58
C GLU A 74 9.51 2.70 2.61
N TRP A 75 8.25 2.33 2.40
CA TRP A 75 7.14 2.69 3.26
C TRP A 75 7.20 2.00 4.63
N SER A 76 7.68 0.76 4.70
CA SER A 76 7.96 0.08 5.97
C SER A 76 9.01 0.81 6.79
N ARG A 77 10.13 1.24 6.17
CA ARG A 77 11.17 2.03 6.83
C ARG A 77 10.63 3.37 7.34
N ALA A 78 9.75 4.02 6.58
CA ALA A 78 9.07 5.25 6.97
C ALA A 78 7.90 5.06 7.96
N ARG A 79 7.67 3.82 8.42
CA ARG A 79 6.58 3.42 9.34
C ARG A 79 5.18 3.77 8.83
N VAL A 80 4.99 3.82 7.51
CA VAL A 80 3.71 4.18 6.87
C VAL A 80 2.60 3.21 7.31
N TRP A 81 2.88 1.91 7.34
CA TRP A 81 1.89 0.89 7.71
C TRP A 81 1.41 1.03 9.15
N ALA A 82 2.32 1.31 10.08
CA ALA A 82 1.97 1.51 11.48
C ALA A 82 1.12 2.79 11.67
N LYS A 83 1.47 3.87 10.96
CA LYS A 83 0.69 5.13 10.98
C LYS A 83 -0.70 4.93 10.36
N LEU A 84 -0.77 4.25 9.22
CA LEU A 84 -2.02 3.93 8.54
C LEU A 84 -2.93 3.08 9.41
N HIS A 85 -2.40 2.01 10.02
CA HIS A 85 -3.17 1.14 10.90
C HIS A 85 -3.78 1.92 12.07
N ARG A 86 -3.01 2.84 12.67
CA ARG A 86 -3.53 3.74 13.72
C ARG A 86 -4.65 4.63 13.21
N LEU A 87 -4.48 5.30 12.06
CA LEU A 87 -5.54 6.14 11.48
C LEU A 87 -6.80 5.35 11.17
N VAL A 88 -6.64 4.14 10.63
CA VAL A 88 -7.76 3.25 10.34
C VAL A 88 -8.49 2.86 11.64
N LEU A 89 -7.78 2.54 12.72
CA LEU A 89 -8.40 2.26 14.02
C LEU A 89 -9.09 3.49 14.62
N ASP A 90 -8.46 4.66 14.55
CA ASP A 90 -8.99 5.92 15.11
C ASP A 90 -10.28 6.34 14.36
N GLU A 91 -10.30 6.20 13.02
CA GLU A 91 -11.44 6.62 12.20
C GLU A 91 -12.55 5.55 12.13
N LEU A 92 -12.21 4.26 12.13
CA LEU A 92 -13.17 3.15 12.05
C LEU A 92 -13.73 2.73 13.41
N GLY A 93 -13.05 3.03 14.53
CA GLY A 93 -13.63 2.90 15.86
C GLY A 93 -14.92 3.73 16.04
N ALA A 94 -15.11 4.75 15.20
CA ALA A 94 -16.27 5.62 15.20
C ALA A 94 -17.40 5.19 14.23
N ARG A 95 -17.15 4.31 13.25
CA ARG A 95 -18.08 4.10 12.12
C ARG A 95 -18.55 2.67 11.85
N GLY A 96 -17.96 1.64 12.46
CA GLY A 96 -18.51 0.27 12.45
C GLY A 96 -18.53 -0.47 11.09
N ASP A 97 -18.31 0.22 9.97
CA ASP A 97 -18.35 -0.33 8.61
C ASP A 97 -16.98 -0.21 7.95
N LEU A 98 -16.21 -1.30 7.92
CA LEU A 98 -15.24 -1.69 6.86
C LEU A 98 -14.30 -2.79 7.37
N ASP A 99 -14.79 -4.04 7.36
CA ASP A 99 -14.01 -5.22 7.72
C ASP A 99 -12.87 -5.50 6.72
N TRP A 100 -13.14 -5.26 5.42
CA TRP A 100 -12.22 -5.62 4.35
C TRP A 100 -10.93 -4.78 4.35
N SER A 101 -11.04 -3.45 4.47
CA SER A 101 -9.88 -2.55 4.53
C SER A 101 -9.03 -2.83 5.77
N ARG A 102 -9.67 -3.11 6.92
CA ARG A 102 -8.97 -3.49 8.14
C ARG A 102 -8.19 -4.79 7.98
N CYS A 103 -8.85 -5.86 7.49
CA CYS A 103 -8.20 -7.14 7.20
C CYS A 103 -7.02 -7.01 6.22
N ALA A 104 -7.17 -6.19 5.18
CA ALA A 104 -6.12 -5.91 4.21
C ALA A 104 -4.92 -5.18 4.85
N ILE A 105 -5.18 -4.12 5.63
CA ILE A 105 -4.13 -3.36 6.30
C ILE A 105 -3.44 -4.20 7.37
N ASP A 106 -4.16 -5.02 8.12
CA ASP A 106 -3.59 -5.95 9.10
C ASP A 106 -2.65 -6.95 8.42
N SER A 107 -3.05 -7.50 7.27
CA SER A 107 -2.21 -8.41 6.48
C SER A 107 -0.92 -7.74 6.01
N VAL A 108 -1.00 -6.49 5.55
CA VAL A 108 0.17 -5.70 5.13
C VAL A 108 1.06 -5.38 6.32
N ASN A 109 0.47 -4.97 7.45
CA ASN A 109 1.18 -4.64 8.67
C ASN A 109 1.90 -5.87 9.24
N MET A 110 1.25 -7.03 9.32
CA MET A 110 1.89 -8.29 9.71
C MET A 110 3.09 -8.66 8.83
N ARG A 111 2.96 -8.51 7.50
CA ARG A 111 4.09 -8.69 6.58
C ARG A 111 5.21 -7.68 6.81
N ALA A 112 4.87 -6.43 7.14
CA ALA A 112 5.84 -5.38 7.41
C ALA A 112 6.61 -5.63 8.71
N LEU A 113 5.92 -6.11 9.75
CA LEU A 113 6.53 -6.52 11.02
C LEU A 113 7.46 -7.73 10.86
N LYS A 114 7.10 -8.70 10.01
CA LYS A 114 7.89 -9.93 9.82
C LYS A 114 9.12 -9.77 8.91
N GLY A 115 9.26 -8.65 8.20
CA GLY A 115 10.34 -8.41 7.23
C GLY A 115 11.69 -7.98 7.81
N GLY A 116 11.89 -8.08 9.13
CA GLY A 116 13.13 -7.72 9.81
C GLY A 116 13.82 -8.93 10.43
N THR A 117 14.56 -9.69 9.63
CA THR A 117 15.68 -10.55 10.07
C THR A 117 16.76 -10.53 9.01
#